data_AF-A0A9E5K5R2-F1
#
_entry.id   AF-A0A9E5K5R2-F1
#
_cell.length_a   1.000
_cell.length_b   1.000
_cell.length_c   1.000
_cell.angle_alpha   90.00
_cell.angle_beta   90.00
_cell.angle_gamma   90.00
#
_symmetry.space_group_name_H-M   'P 1'
#
loop_
_entity.id
_entity.type
_entity.pdbx_description
1 polymer ?
#
loop_
_entity_poly.entity_id
_entity_poly.type
_entity_poly.pdbx_seq_one_letter_code
_entity_poly.pdbx_strand_id
1 'polypeptide(L)' 'MRRAFITGITGQDGRHLAELLHSKGYKVFGMMKGQHNPRTEMLRDEFPYVEIVPGD' A
#
# COMPACT_ATOMS: atom_id res chain seq x y z
N MET A 1 3.76 18.04 1.69
CA MET A 1 3.95 16.70 1.08
C MET A 1 2.59 16.08 0.83
N ARG A 2 2.29 15.59 -0.38
CA ARG A 2 0.98 15.01 -0.70
C ARG A 2 0.89 13.57 -0.15
N ARG A 3 -0.29 13.16 0.29
CA ARG A 3 -0.55 11.85 0.90
C ARG A 3 -1.67 11.15 0.15
N ALA A 4 -1.57 9.85 0.01
CA ALA A 4 -2.61 9.02 -0.59
C ALA A 4 -2.87 7.78 0.24
N PHE A 5 -4.14 7.44 0.41
CA PHE A 5 -4.58 6.24 1.10
C PHE A 5 -5.26 5.32 0.09
N ILE A 6 -4.76 4.09 -0.02
CA ILE A 6 -5.24 3.09 -0.98
C ILE A 6 -5.91 1.97 -0.20
N THR A 7 -7.21 1.83 -0.39
CA THR A 7 -7.95 0.63 0.01
C THR A 7 -7.81 -0.42 -1.09
N GLY A 8 -7.69 -1.70 -0.73
CA GLY A 8 -7.44 -2.75 -1.72
C GLY A 8 -6.02 -2.76 -2.29
N ILE A 9 -5.02 -2.27 -1.54
CA ILE A 9 -3.61 -2.19 -1.94
C ILE A 9 -3.03 -3.51 -2.44
N THR A 10 -3.56 -4.65 -1.98
CA THR A 10 -3.09 -5.98 -2.39
C THR A 10 -3.53 -6.40 -3.79
N GLY A 11 -4.54 -5.75 -4.37
CA GLY A 11 -5.05 -6.02 -5.72
C GLY A 11 -4.21 -5.38 -6.80
N GLN A 12 -4.34 -5.85 -8.05
CA GLN A 12 -3.54 -5.37 -9.19
C GLN A 12 -3.63 -3.85 -9.38
N ASP A 13 -4.85 -3.29 -9.37
CA ASP A 13 -5.05 -1.85 -9.54
C ASP A 13 -4.49 -1.05 -8.37
N GLY A 14 -4.61 -1.57 -7.15
CA GLY A 14 -4.05 -0.94 -5.95
C GLY A 14 -2.53 -0.82 -6.02
N ARG A 15 -1.87 -1.87 -6.51
CA ARG A 15 -0.41 -1.91 -6.74
C ARG A 15 0.02 -0.91 -7.80
N HIS A 16 -0.65 -0.93 -8.95
CA HIS A 16 -0.34 0.00 -10.04
C HIS A 16 -0.57 1.47 -9.61
N LEU A 17 -1.62 1.73 -8.84
CA LEU A 17 -1.90 3.04 -8.27
C LEU A 17 -0.83 3.47 -7.26
N ALA A 18 -0.31 2.55 -6.45
CA ALA A 18 0.75 2.83 -5.49
C ALA A 18 2.03 3.30 -6.19
N GLU A 19 2.46 2.60 -7.25
CA GLU A 19 3.62 2.99 -8.07
C GLU A 19 3.43 4.35 -8.73
N LEU A 20 2.26 4.56 -9.34
CA LEU A 20 1.93 5.82 -9.98
C LEU A 20 1.93 7.00 -9.00
N LEU A 21 1.39 6.83 -7.80
CA LEU A 21 1.35 7.90 -6.80
C LEU A 21 2.72 8.14 -6.16
N HIS A 22 3.48 7.08 -5.92
CA HIS A 22 4.85 7.20 -5.41
C HIS A 22 5.74 7.98 -6.40
N SER A 23 5.71 7.64 -7.68
CA SER A 23 6.45 8.36 -8.73
C SER A 23 6.06 9.84 -8.85
N LYS A 24 4.84 10.20 -8.43
CA LYS A 24 4.35 11.60 -8.34
C LYS A 24 4.72 12.30 -7.02
N GLY A 25 5.52 11.67 -6.17
CA GLY A 25 5.98 12.24 -4.90
C GLY A 25 4.96 12.20 -3.76
N TYR A 26 3.98 11.28 -3.83
CA TYR A 26 3.05 11.06 -2.72
C TYR A 26 3.66 10.13 -1.67
N LYS A 27 3.37 10.41 -0.40
CA LYS A 27 3.48 9.41 0.66
C LYS A 27 2.28 8.48 0.57
N VAL A 28 2.51 7.18 0.34
CA VAL A 28 1.46 6.20 0.09
C VAL A 28 1.21 5.37 1.34
N PHE A 29 -0.07 5.20 1.68
CA PHE A 29 -0.54 4.36 2.78
C PHE A 29 -1.48 3.31 2.20
N GLY A 30 -1.27 2.04 2.55
CA GLY A 30 -2.04 0.91 2.04
C GLY A 30 -2.82 0.22 3.14
N MET A 31 -4.13 0.04 2.96
CA MET A 31 -4.96 -0.69 3.93
C MET A 31 -4.91 -2.19 3.71
N MET A 32 -4.66 -2.97 4.77
CA MET A 32 -4.82 -4.43 4.74
C MET A 32 -5.67 -4.90 5.92
N LYS A 33 -6.54 -5.88 5.65
CA LYS A 33 -7.36 -6.51 6.68
C LYS A 33 -6.55 -7.48 7.53
N GLY A 34 -6.68 -7.33 8.85
CA GLY A 34 -6.12 -8.24 9.86
C GLY A 34 -4.63 -8.04 10.13
N GLN A 35 -4.22 -8.28 11.38
CA GLN A 35 -2.83 -8.13 11.85
C GLN A 35 -1.88 -9.23 11.34
N HIS A 36 -2.41 -10.40 10.96
CA HIS A 36 -1.64 -11.57 10.48
C HIS A 36 -1.97 -11.90 9.02
N ASN A 37 -1.98 -10.90 8.15
CA ASN A 37 -2.16 -11.16 6.73
C ASN A 37 -0.87 -11.75 6.15
N PRO A 38 -0.87 -12.99 5.61
CA PRO A 38 0.34 -13.61 5.06
C PRO A 38 0.92 -12.85 3.86
N ARG A 39 0.13 -11.95 3.24
CA ARG A 39 0.58 -11.10 2.13
C ARG A 39 1.32 -9.84 2.57
N THR A 40 1.43 -9.59 3.88
CA THR A 40 2.08 -8.39 4.42
C THR A 40 3.54 -8.31 4.04
N GLU A 41 4.28 -9.41 4.22
CA GLU A 41 5.71 -9.47 3.90
C GLU A 41 5.94 -9.25 2.40
N MET A 42 5.18 -9.97 1.56
CA MET A 42 5.23 -9.79 0.10
C MET A 42 5.00 -8.33 -0.31
N LEU A 43 4.01 -7.64 0.27
CA LEU A 43 3.72 -6.25 -0.09
C LEU A 43 4.84 -5.29 0.38
N ARG A 44 5.47 -5.57 1.52
CA ARG A 44 6.60 -4.78 2.03
C ARG A 44 7.84 -4.95 1.16
N ASP A 45 8.08 -6.15 0.65
CA ASP A 45 9.19 -6.43 -0.26
C ASP A 45 8.95 -5.79 -1.64
N GLU A 46 7.73 -5.89 -2.17
CA GLU A 46 7.34 -5.34 -3.48
C GLU A 46 7.24 -3.80 -3.45
N PHE A 47 6.69 -3.24 -2.36
CA PHE A 47 6.43 -1.81 -2.20
C PHE A 47 6.96 -1.27 -0.87
N PRO A 48 8.28 -1.15 -0.68
CA PRO A 48 8.89 -0.71 0.58
C PRO A 48 8.54 0.73 0.99
N TYR A 49 8.04 1.53 0.05
CA TYR A 49 7.60 2.92 0.28
C TYR A 49 6.14 3.03 0.76
N VAL A 50 5.39 1.91 0.81
CA VAL A 50 3.99 1.89 1.26
C VAL A 50 3.94 1.64 2.76
N GLU A 51 3.30 2.55 3.48
CA GLU A 51 3.03 2.38 4.91
C GLU A 51 1.73 1.57 5.10
N ILE A 52 1.85 0.37 5.67
CA ILE A 52 0.70 -0.50 5.93
C ILE A 52 -0.13 0.07 7.08
N VAL A 53 -1.42 0.24 6.83
CA VAL A 53 -2.41 0.60 7.83
C VAL A 53 -3.35 -0.59 8.05
N PRO A 54 -3.49 -1.10 9.27
CA PRO A 54 -4.45 -2.18 9.54
C PRO A 54 -5.87 -1.65 9.34
N GLY A 55 -6.68 -2.42 8.61
CA GLY A 55 -8.13 -2.26 8.55
C GLY A 55 -8.79 -3.36 9.37
N ASP A 56 -9.83 -2.99 10.11
CA ASP A 56 -10.74 -3.92 10.79
C ASP A 56 -11.60 -4.73 9.78
#